data_AF-A0A1Q8RW19-F1
#
_entry.id   AF-A0A1Q8RW19-F1
#
_cell.length_a   1.000
_cell.length_b   1.000
_cell.length_c   1.000
_cell.angle_alpha   90.00
_cell.angle_beta   90.00
_cell.angle_gamma   90.00
#
_symmetry.space_group_name_H-M   'P 1'
#
loop_
_entity.id
_entity.type
_entity.pdbx_description
1 polymer ?
#
loop_
_entity_poly.entity_id
_entity_poly.type
_entity_poly.pdbx_seq_one_letter_code
_entity_poly.pdbx_strand_id
1 'polypeptide(L)'
;MASAATPKSGGLSPAPMALLPPIPLYRRLLRAHRKHLPSEMRVLGDEYVKAEFRAHRSVDNPAHLIGFLSEWQLYAQKIEGDQWQGDKIDPVKVAKMSDEQIGQLYELMQAIRERGLKGEEES
;
A
#
# COMPACT_ATOMS: atom_id res chain seq x y z
N MET A 1 -19.76 -3.71 45.19
CA MET A 1 -19.51 -3.01 43.91
C MET A 1 -18.08 -2.54 43.90
N ALA A 2 -17.24 -3.08 43.00
CA ALA A 2 -15.92 -2.54 42.71
C ALA A 2 -15.58 -2.88 41.25
N SER A 3 -15.50 -1.84 40.43
CA SER A 3 -15.30 -1.88 38.98
C SER A 3 -13.96 -2.49 38.58
N ALA A 4 -13.98 -3.42 37.62
CA ALA A 4 -12.80 -3.85 36.89
C ALA A 4 -12.45 -2.78 35.83
N ALA A 5 -11.25 -2.21 35.93
CA ALA A 5 -10.70 -1.34 34.90
C ALA A 5 -10.23 -2.19 33.71
N THR A 6 -10.78 -1.93 32.53
CA THR A 6 -10.31 -2.49 31.27
C THR A 6 -9.03 -1.76 30.82
N PRO A 7 -7.96 -2.47 30.43
CA PRO A 7 -6.80 -1.81 29.84
C PRO A 7 -7.16 -1.36 28.42
N LYS A 8 -7.01 -0.06 28.16
CA LYS A 8 -7.05 0.55 26.82
C LYS A 8 -6.05 -0.17 25.91
N SER A 9 -6.52 -0.72 24.81
CA SER A 9 -5.70 -1.17 23.68
C SER A 9 -5.03 0.05 23.03
N GLY A 10 -3.85 0.42 23.56
CA GLY A 10 -2.94 1.35 22.93
C GLY A 10 -2.58 0.81 21.54
N GLY A 11 -2.69 1.69 20.53
CA GLY A 11 -2.41 1.37 19.14
C GLY A 11 -1.09 0.61 19.01
N LEU A 12 -1.14 -0.47 18.25
CA LEU A 12 0.01 -1.27 17.85
C LEU A 12 0.98 -0.37 17.10
N SER A 13 1.90 0.26 17.83
CA SER A 13 3.18 0.64 17.23
C SER A 13 3.80 -0.69 16.80
N PRO A 14 3.97 -0.97 15.50
CA PRO A 14 4.63 -2.19 15.10
C PRO A 14 6.01 -2.18 15.77
N ALA A 15 6.33 -3.27 16.47
CA ALA A 15 7.66 -3.49 17.03
C ALA A 15 8.71 -3.14 15.97
N PRO A 16 9.85 -2.52 16.32
CA PRO A 16 10.86 -2.14 15.34
C PRO A 16 11.35 -3.40 14.64
N MET A 17 10.76 -3.70 13.49
CA MET A 17 11.19 -4.81 12.68
C MET A 17 12.53 -4.43 12.11
N ALA A 18 13.47 -5.37 12.15
CA ALA A 18 14.66 -5.26 11.34
C ALA A 18 14.23 -5.03 9.88
N LEU A 19 14.73 -3.95 9.29
CA LEU A 19 14.49 -3.61 7.90
C LEU A 19 15.10 -4.71 7.03
N LEU A 20 14.31 -5.26 6.11
CA LEU A 20 14.82 -6.26 5.19
C LEU A 20 15.78 -5.60 4.18
N PRO A 21 16.89 -6.27 3.82
CA PRO A 21 17.72 -5.80 2.71
C PRO A 21 16.92 -5.78 1.39
N PRO A 22 17.36 -5.01 0.37
CA PRO A 22 16.58 -4.78 -0.85
C PRO A 22 16.16 -6.07 -1.59
N ILE A 23 17.09 -7.02 -1.79
CA ILE A 23 16.80 -8.25 -2.55
C ILE A 23 15.81 -9.17 -1.80
N PRO A 24 15.99 -9.46 -0.50
CA PRO A 24 14.98 -10.14 0.30
C PRO A 24 13.60 -9.47 0.25
N LEU A 25 13.53 -8.15 0.41
CA LEU A 25 12.27 -7.41 0.38
C LEU A 25 11.58 -7.50 -0.98
N TYR A 26 12.32 -7.29 -2.06
CA TYR A 26 11.84 -7.44 -3.43
C TYR A 26 11.21 -8.82 -3.68
N ARG A 27 11.89 -9.90 -3.24
CA ARG A 27 11.36 -11.26 -3.38
C ARG A 27 10.12 -11.50 -2.54
N ARG A 28 10.05 -10.91 -1.33
CA ARG A 28 8.87 -10.99 -0.46
C ARG A 28 7.65 -10.34 -1.11
N LEU A 29 7.80 -9.15 -1.68
CA LEU A 29 6.73 -8.44 -2.39
C LEU A 29 6.11 -9.27 -3.51
N LEU A 30 6.93 -9.83 -4.41
CA LEU A 30 6.42 -10.65 -5.51
C LEU A 30 5.73 -11.93 -5.03
N ARG A 31 6.15 -12.49 -3.88
CA ARG A 31 5.47 -13.64 -3.27
C ARG A 31 4.13 -13.22 -2.65
N ALA A 32 4.10 -12.07 -1.97
CA ALA A 32 2.89 -11.51 -1.39
C ALA A 32 1.84 -11.24 -2.48
N HIS A 33 2.23 -10.58 -3.59
CA HIS A 33 1.35 -10.36 -4.73
C HIS A 33 0.77 -11.68 -5.29
N ARG A 34 1.61 -12.70 -5.49
CA ARG A 34 1.14 -14.00 -6.01
C ARG A 34 0.14 -14.70 -5.10
N LYS A 35 0.25 -14.51 -3.79
CA LYS A 35 -0.57 -15.21 -2.80
C LYS A 35 -1.86 -14.46 -2.44
N HIS A 36 -1.81 -13.13 -2.42
CA HIS A 36 -2.87 -12.29 -1.84
C HIS A 36 -3.59 -11.39 -2.85
N LEU A 37 -3.06 -11.20 -4.07
CA LEU A 37 -3.69 -10.33 -5.07
C LEU A 37 -4.40 -11.13 -6.18
N PRO A 38 -5.55 -10.62 -6.67
CA PRO A 38 -6.15 -11.06 -7.93
C PRO A 38 -5.18 -10.90 -9.11
N SER A 39 -5.42 -11.66 -10.18
CA SER A 39 -4.51 -11.75 -11.33
C SER A 39 -4.21 -10.39 -11.95
N GLU A 40 -5.24 -9.58 -12.17
CA GLU A 40 -5.17 -8.28 -12.83
C GLU A 40 -4.35 -7.29 -11.99
N MET A 41 -4.59 -7.27 -10.67
CA MET A 41 -3.86 -6.41 -9.73
C MET A 41 -2.40 -6.84 -9.60
N ARG A 42 -2.12 -8.15 -9.63
CA ARG A 42 -0.75 -8.67 -9.60
C ARG A 42 0.06 -8.23 -10.82
N VAL A 43 -0.52 -8.25 -12.03
CA VAL A 43 0.19 -7.83 -13.25
C VAL A 43 0.67 -6.40 -13.12
N LEU A 44 -0.23 -5.49 -12.74
CA LEU A 44 0.11 -4.09 -12.54
C LEU A 44 1.13 -3.91 -11.40
N GLY A 45 0.90 -4.55 -10.25
CA GLY A 45 1.75 -4.43 -9.07
C GLY A 45 3.17 -4.97 -9.29
N ASP A 46 3.33 -6.11 -9.95
CA ASP A 46 4.64 -6.72 -10.22
C ASP A 46 5.49 -5.82 -11.14
N GLU A 47 4.88 -5.21 -12.17
CA GLU A 47 5.58 -4.27 -13.05
C GLU A 47 6.02 -3.00 -12.30
N TYR A 48 5.14 -2.47 -11.45
CA TYR A 48 5.46 -1.30 -10.63
C TYR A 48 6.61 -1.59 -9.64
N VAL A 49 6.56 -2.72 -8.91
CA VAL A 49 7.63 -3.13 -7.98
C VAL A 49 8.97 -3.26 -8.72
N LYS A 50 8.99 -3.88 -9.91
CA LYS A 50 10.21 -4.02 -10.72
C LYS A 50 10.77 -2.67 -11.14
N ALA A 51 9.91 -1.76 -11.58
CA ALA A 51 10.32 -0.42 -12.02
C ALA A 51 10.93 0.37 -10.86
N GLU A 52 10.25 0.40 -9.72
CA GLU A 52 10.67 1.16 -8.54
C GLU A 52 11.99 0.64 -7.96
N PHE A 53 12.16 -0.67 -7.79
CA PHE A 53 13.42 -1.24 -7.30
C PHE A 53 14.58 -1.03 -8.28
N ARG A 54 14.30 -0.99 -9.59
CA ARG A 54 15.32 -0.66 -10.61
C ARG A 54 15.72 0.81 -10.53
N ALA A 55 14.75 1.72 -10.40
CA ALA A 55 14.99 3.15 -10.26
C ALA A 55 15.78 3.47 -8.98
N HIS A 56 15.58 2.70 -7.92
CA HIS A 56 16.24 2.91 -6.62
C HIS A 56 17.58 2.18 -6.46
N ARG A 57 18.14 1.57 -7.52
CA ARG A 57 19.39 0.80 -7.44
C ARG A 57 20.62 1.64 -7.07
N SER A 58 20.62 2.92 -7.43
CA SER A 58 21.76 3.85 -7.27
C SER A 58 21.42 5.03 -6.37
N VAL A 59 20.59 4.81 -5.34
CA VAL A 59 20.31 5.85 -4.34
C VAL A 59 21.48 5.94 -3.37
N ASP A 60 22.12 7.10 -3.34
CA ASP A 60 23.31 7.34 -2.51
C ASP A 60 22.95 7.81 -1.09
N ASN A 61 21.79 8.45 -0.91
CA ASN A 61 21.36 8.97 0.40
C ASN A 61 20.78 7.82 1.26
N PRO A 62 21.43 7.47 2.39
CA PRO A 62 20.97 6.39 3.26
C PRO A 62 19.56 6.62 3.83
N ALA A 63 19.18 7.87 4.11
CA ALA A 63 17.86 8.19 4.64
C ALA A 63 16.75 7.88 3.63
N HIS A 64 16.98 8.16 2.35
CA HIS A 64 16.04 7.85 1.28
C HIS A 64 15.92 6.33 1.09
N LEU A 65 17.02 5.60 1.16
CA LEU A 65 17.01 4.14 1.08
C LEU A 65 16.25 3.52 2.26
N ILE A 66 16.45 4.02 3.48
CA ILE A 66 15.72 3.56 4.67
C ILE A 66 14.23 3.84 4.51
N GLY A 67 13.84 5.04 4.07
CA GLY A 67 12.44 5.39 3.81
C GLY A 67 11.81 4.46 2.78
N PHE A 68 12.49 4.25 1.65
CA PHE A 68 12.06 3.35 0.58
C PHE A 68 11.80 1.92 1.11
N LEU A 69 12.77 1.33 1.80
CA LEU A 69 12.64 -0.03 2.32
C LEU A 69 11.56 -0.13 3.41
N SER A 70 11.38 0.92 4.22
CA SER A 70 10.35 0.95 5.27
C SER A 70 8.95 0.94 4.66
N GLU A 71 8.68 1.81 3.70
CA GLU A 71 7.38 1.89 3.02
C GLU A 71 7.04 0.58 2.29
N TRP A 72 8.01 0.00 1.57
CA TRP A 72 7.80 -1.28 0.89
C TRP A 72 7.60 -2.46 1.85
N GLN A 73 8.25 -2.45 3.01
CA GLN A 73 8.05 -3.47 4.04
C GLN A 73 6.66 -3.35 4.68
N LEU A 74 6.19 -2.14 4.97
CA LEU A 74 4.82 -1.89 5.45
C LEU A 74 3.78 -2.31 4.41
N TYR A 75 4.00 -1.99 3.14
CA TYR A 75 3.13 -2.42 2.05
C TYR A 75 3.06 -3.95 1.96
N ALA A 76 4.19 -4.66 2.01
CA ALA A 76 4.21 -6.12 2.00
C ALA A 76 3.37 -6.71 3.15
N GLN A 77 3.48 -6.15 4.36
CA GLN A 77 2.67 -6.59 5.50
C GLN A 77 1.18 -6.36 5.29
N LYS A 78 0.80 -5.21 4.74
CA LYS A 78 -0.60 -4.89 4.45
C LYS A 78 -1.20 -5.87 3.45
N ILE A 79 -0.43 -6.25 2.43
CA ILE A 79 -0.83 -7.26 1.44
C ILE A 79 -0.97 -8.63 2.11
N GLU A 80 0.01 -9.05 2.91
CA GLU A 80 0.01 -10.35 3.59
C GLU A 80 -1.07 -10.49 4.67
N GLY A 81 -1.48 -9.37 5.28
CA GLY A 81 -2.56 -9.33 6.27
C GLY A 81 -3.96 -9.16 5.68
N ASP A 82 -4.10 -9.16 4.34
CA ASP A 82 -5.34 -8.87 3.61
C ASP A 82 -6.00 -7.52 3.99
N GLN A 83 -5.21 -6.60 4.56
CA GLN A 83 -5.65 -5.27 5.01
C GLN A 83 -5.64 -4.23 3.88
N TRP A 84 -5.41 -4.67 2.65
CA TRP A 84 -5.33 -3.79 1.48
C TRP A 84 -6.71 -3.49 0.88
N GLN A 85 -7.71 -4.35 1.12
CA GLN A 85 -9.06 -4.18 0.59
C GLN A 85 -9.87 -3.22 1.45
N GLY A 86 -10.59 -2.29 0.80
CA GLY A 86 -11.50 -1.36 1.47
C GLY A 86 -10.81 -0.27 2.31
N ASP A 87 -9.47 -0.20 2.29
CA ASP A 87 -8.75 0.82 3.02
C ASP A 87 -8.92 2.20 2.37
N LYS A 88 -9.14 3.22 3.20
CA LYS A 88 -9.39 4.58 2.73
C LYS A 88 -8.07 5.31 2.52
N ILE A 89 -8.03 6.21 1.54
CA ILE A 89 -6.89 7.10 1.37
C ILE A 89 -6.79 7.99 2.62
N ASP A 90 -5.62 8.01 3.23
CA ASP A 90 -5.32 8.85 4.39
C ASP A 90 -5.55 10.34 4.03
N PRO A 91 -6.41 11.07 4.77
CA PRO A 91 -6.66 12.49 4.54
C PRO A 91 -5.40 13.35 4.52
N VAL A 92 -4.38 12.98 5.30
CA VAL A 92 -3.10 13.68 5.33
C VAL A 92 -2.34 13.51 4.01
N LYS A 93 -2.47 12.36 3.34
CA LYS A 93 -1.88 12.15 2.01
C LYS A 93 -2.60 12.98 0.96
N VAL A 94 -3.94 13.04 1.01
CA VAL A 94 -4.74 13.87 0.09
C VAL A 94 -4.36 15.35 0.22
N ALA A 95 -4.19 15.86 1.45
CA ALA A 95 -3.80 17.24 1.68
C ALA A 95 -2.40 17.61 1.15
N LYS A 96 -1.55 16.63 0.85
CA LYS A 96 -0.21 16.82 0.28
C LYS A 96 -0.16 16.68 -1.24
N MET A 97 -1.26 16.27 -1.88
CA MET A 97 -1.32 16.14 -3.34
C MET A 97 -1.38 17.52 -4.00
N SER A 98 -0.83 17.63 -5.21
CA SER A 98 -1.03 18.81 -6.05
C SER A 98 -2.47 18.86 -6.59
N ASP A 99 -2.90 20.04 -7.04
CA ASP A 99 -4.21 20.20 -7.68
C ASP A 99 -4.38 19.27 -8.90
N GLU A 100 -3.31 19.05 -9.67
CA GLU A 100 -3.30 18.12 -10.79
C GLU A 100 -3.51 16.66 -10.35
N GLN A 101 -2.82 16.23 -9.29
CA GLN A 101 -2.97 14.88 -8.73
C GLN A 101 -4.38 14.66 -8.18
N ILE A 102 -4.96 15.69 -7.55
CA ILE A 102 -6.35 15.66 -7.08
C ILE A 102 -7.31 15.54 -8.27
N GLY A 103 -7.08 16.30 -9.35
CA GLY A 103 -7.85 16.20 -10.59
C GLY A 103 -7.83 14.79 -11.18
N GLN A 104 -6.64 14.20 -11.34
CA GLN A 104 -6.47 12.83 -11.85
C GLN A 104 -7.17 11.78 -10.96
N LEU A 105 -7.07 11.94 -9.64
CA LEU A 105 -7.75 11.04 -8.70
C LEU A 105 -9.28 11.14 -8.83
N TYR A 106 -9.80 12.34 -9.05
CA TYR A 106 -11.23 12.57 -9.28
C TYR A 106 -11.70 11.95 -10.59
N GLU A 107 -10.96 12.12 -11.69
CA GLU A 107 -11.26 11.49 -12.97
C GLU A 107 -11.30 9.97 -12.87
N LEU A 108 -10.32 9.38 -12.18
CA LEU A 108 -10.28 7.94 -11.91
C LEU A 108 -11.53 7.47 -11.13
N MET A 109 -11.93 8.23 -10.10
CA MET A 109 -13.11 7.92 -9.29
C MET A 109 -14.39 7.90 -10.14
N GLN A 110 -14.54 8.87 -11.04
CA GLN A 110 -15.70 8.95 -11.93
C GLN A 110 -15.72 7.80 -12.94
N ALA A 111 -14.57 7.49 -13.55
CA ALA A 111 -14.45 6.36 -14.48
C ALA A 111 -14.81 5.01 -13.84
N ILE A 112 -14.41 4.78 -12.59
CA ILE A 112 -14.77 3.58 -11.83
C ILE A 112 -16.28 3.54 -11.57
N ARG A 113 -16.88 4.67 -11.18
CA ARG A 113 -18.33 4.77 -10.90
C ARG A 113 -19.15 4.50 -12.16
N GLU A 114 -18.80 5.12 -13.28
CA GLU A 114 -19.47 4.92 -14.56
C GLU A 114 -19.42 3.46 -15.02
N ARG A 115 -18.28 2.79 -14.83
CA ARG A 115 -18.14 1.37 -15.17
C ARG A 115 -18.99 0.48 -14.25
N GLY A 116 -19.08 0.80 -12.96
CA GLY A 116 -19.96 0.09 -12.02
C GLY A 116 -21.42 0.18 -12.42
N LEU A 117 -21.89 1.39 -12.76
CA LEU A 117 -23.28 1.63 -13.18
C LEU A 117 -23.63 0.89 -14.49
N LYS A 118 -22.72 0.88 -15.48
CA LYS A 118 -22.95 0.15 -16.74
C LYS A 118 -23.03 -1.38 -16.55
N GLY A 119 -22.26 -1.93 -15.61
CA GLY A 119 -22.31 -3.36 -15.31
C GLY A 119 -23.61 -3.82 -14.63
N GLU A 120 -24.28 -2.93 -13.91
CA GLU A 120 -25.59 -3.18 -13.28
C GLU A 120 -26.75 -3.09 -14.28
N GLU A 121 -26.63 -2.31 -15.36
CA GLU A 121 -27.65 -2.20 -16.41
C GLU A 121 -27.65 -3.38 -17.41
N GLU A 122 -26.53 -4.09 -17.53
CA GLU A 122 -26.35 -5.23 -18.45
C GLU A 122 -26.56 -6.62 -17.81
N SER A 123 -26.82 -6.68 -16.49
CA SER A 123 -27.01 -7.92 -15.70
C SER A 123 -28.48 -8.16 -15.36
#